data_AF-A0A3D3UWR1-F1
#
_entry.id   AF-A0A3D3UWR1-F1
#
_cell.length_a   1.000
_cell.length_b   1.000
_cell.length_c   1.000
_cell.angle_alpha   90.00
_cell.angle_beta   90.00
_cell.angle_gamma   90.00
#
_symmetry.space_group_name_H-M   'P 1'
#
loop_
_entity.id
_entity.type
_entity.pdbx_description
1 polymer ?
#
loop_
_entity_poly.entity_id
_entity_poly.type
_entity_poly.pdbx_seq_one_letter_code
_entity_poly.pdbx_strand_id
1 'polypeptide(L)'
;MSLIHVLTEPSTIPGTTSVKSVIKNKTKWYVAGLHFECRGCGGCCSGPGEGYIWVTRPEIEIIADFLKMTEGQLRQKYLRRVGLRTSIIEHQTTKDCIFLQVGAGGKQCVIYSVRPSQCRSWPFWPDNLRSANAWNEAARKCPGINHGRLYSAEEIEEIKRLKKWWQDPKQTNGCSKE
;
A
#
# COMPACT_ATOMS: atom_id res chain seq x y z
N MET A 1 75.88 -9.12 8.60
CA MET A 1 75.22 -8.16 9.52
C MET A 1 75.57 -6.75 9.07
N SER A 2 74.56 -5.98 8.65
CA SER A 2 74.52 -4.52 8.44
C SER A 2 73.62 -4.25 7.24
N LEU A 3 72.31 -4.23 7.47
CA LEU A 3 71.51 -3.01 7.66
C LEU A 3 71.50 -2.09 6.44
N ILE A 4 70.64 -2.49 5.51
CA ILE A 4 69.76 -1.70 4.66
C ILE A 4 69.36 -0.35 5.32
N HIS A 5 69.54 0.77 4.62
CA HIS A 5 68.67 1.94 4.75
C HIS A 5 68.50 2.56 3.36
N VAL A 6 67.29 2.35 2.82
CA VAL A 6 66.80 2.86 1.54
C VAL A 6 66.37 4.32 1.74
N LEU A 7 66.70 5.14 0.75
CA LEU A 7 66.37 6.56 0.61
C LEU A 7 64.85 6.79 0.65
N THR A 8 64.41 7.77 1.44
CA THR A 8 63.03 8.25 1.48
C THR A 8 62.85 9.44 0.54
N GLU A 9 61.95 9.31 -0.44
CA GLU A 9 61.37 10.45 -1.15
C GLU A 9 59.92 10.67 -0.68
N PRO A 10 59.47 11.91 -0.48
CA PRO A 10 58.08 12.20 -0.10
C PRO A 10 57.21 12.31 -1.37
N SER A 11 56.38 11.30 -1.63
CA SER A 11 55.32 11.41 -2.64
C SER A 11 54.16 12.25 -2.09
N THR A 12 53.99 13.46 -2.61
CA THR A 12 52.78 14.27 -2.44
C THR A 12 51.65 13.66 -3.28
N ILE A 13 50.57 13.22 -2.63
CA ILE A 13 49.33 12.81 -3.30
C ILE A 13 48.35 13.99 -3.26
N PRO A 14 47.91 14.54 -4.40
CA PRO A 14 46.87 15.54 -4.44
C PRO A 14 45.49 14.87 -4.45
N GLY A 15 44.52 15.46 -3.76
CA GLY A 15 43.10 15.20 -4.02
C GLY A 15 42.32 14.59 -2.87
N THR A 16 42.22 15.30 -1.75
CA THR A 16 41.14 15.08 -0.78
C THR A 16 39.85 15.65 -1.37
N THR A 17 39.19 14.92 -2.27
CA THR A 17 37.80 15.20 -2.63
C THR A 17 36.93 14.98 -1.40
N SER A 18 36.63 16.10 -0.74
CA SER A 18 35.44 16.39 0.06
C SER A 18 34.49 15.21 0.25
N VAL A 19 34.66 14.47 1.35
CA VAL A 19 33.68 13.48 1.87
C VAL A 19 32.42 14.16 2.45
N LYS A 20 32.18 15.44 2.11
CA LYS A 20 30.97 16.16 2.49
C LYS A 20 29.85 15.76 1.54
N SER A 21 28.78 15.19 2.08
CA SER A 21 27.39 15.28 1.57
C SER A 21 26.68 14.02 1.03
N VAL A 22 27.08 12.78 1.35
CA VAL A 22 26.31 11.59 0.86
C VAL A 22 25.45 10.88 1.92
N ILE A 23 25.70 11.03 3.23
CA ILE A 23 24.96 10.26 4.24
C ILE A 23 23.86 11.11 4.89
N LYS A 24 22.70 11.24 4.23
CA LYS A 24 21.43 11.53 4.92
C LYS A 24 20.21 10.93 4.21
N ASN A 25 20.33 9.73 3.65
CA ASN A 25 19.16 8.90 3.42
C ASN A 25 19.03 7.91 4.57
N LYS A 26 18.02 8.10 5.42
CA LYS A 26 17.60 7.04 6.35
C LYS A 26 17.13 5.88 5.48
N THR A 27 17.98 4.87 5.31
CA THR A 27 17.63 3.66 4.57
C THR A 27 16.38 3.06 5.18
N LYS A 28 15.36 2.81 4.35
CA LYS A 28 14.10 2.22 4.81
C LYS A 28 14.38 0.80 5.25
N TRP A 29 13.71 0.33 6.30
CA TRP A 29 13.95 -1.01 6.85
C TRP A 29 13.59 -2.14 5.86
N TYR A 30 12.71 -1.86 4.90
CA TYR A 30 12.31 -2.75 3.82
C TYR A 30 13.08 -2.51 2.51
N VAL A 31 14.32 -2.01 2.58
CA VAL A 31 15.15 -1.80 1.38
C VAL A 31 15.35 -3.07 0.55
N ALA A 32 15.33 -4.25 1.19
CA ALA A 32 15.38 -5.55 0.52
C ALA A 32 14.03 -6.02 -0.07
N GLY A 33 12.97 -5.20 0.05
CA GLY A 33 11.62 -5.57 -0.35
C GLY A 33 10.85 -6.35 0.71
N LEU A 34 9.58 -6.65 0.40
CA LEU A 34 8.66 -7.40 1.27
C LEU A 34 7.84 -8.40 0.45
N HIS A 35 7.61 -9.58 1.01
CA HIS A 35 6.75 -10.59 0.40
C HIS A 35 5.28 -10.35 0.72
N PHE A 36 4.42 -10.38 -0.29
CA PHE A 36 2.98 -10.33 -0.11
C PHE A 36 2.19 -11.07 -1.21
N GLU A 37 1.11 -11.75 -0.81
CA GLU A 37 0.14 -12.34 -1.71
C GLU A 37 -1.27 -12.27 -1.13
N CYS A 38 -2.19 -11.59 -1.81
CA CYS A 38 -3.57 -11.48 -1.33
C CYS A 38 -4.27 -12.84 -1.42
N ARG A 39 -4.58 -13.45 -0.28
CA ARG A 39 -5.33 -14.72 -0.19
C ARG A 39 -6.86 -14.57 -0.21
N GLY A 40 -7.38 -13.40 -0.53
CA GLY A 40 -8.83 -13.14 -0.50
C GLY A 40 -9.50 -13.25 0.89
N CYS A 41 -8.72 -13.38 1.97
CA CYS A 41 -9.20 -13.72 3.32
C CYS A 41 -10.16 -12.71 3.99
N GLY A 42 -10.33 -11.50 3.44
CA GLY A 42 -11.15 -10.44 4.05
C GLY A 42 -10.59 -9.79 5.33
N GLY A 43 -9.41 -10.20 5.82
CA GLY A 43 -8.83 -9.69 7.07
C GLY A 43 -8.41 -8.22 7.06
N CYS A 44 -8.18 -7.63 5.88
CA CYS A 44 -7.87 -6.20 5.69
C CYS A 44 -9.11 -5.28 5.69
N CYS A 45 -10.30 -5.88 5.78
CA CYS A 45 -11.59 -5.20 5.82
C CYS A 45 -12.46 -5.71 6.99
N SER A 46 -11.85 -6.43 7.94
CA SER A 46 -12.53 -7.04 9.10
C SER A 46 -12.18 -6.42 10.46
N GLY A 47 -13.20 -6.23 11.30
CA GLY A 47 -13.10 -6.00 12.74
C GLY A 47 -13.39 -4.57 13.23
N PRO A 48 -13.34 -4.34 14.56
CA PRO A 48 -13.65 -3.03 15.17
C PRO A 48 -12.49 -2.04 15.21
N GLY A 49 -11.26 -2.51 14.94
CA GLY A 49 -10.07 -1.66 14.99
C GLY A 49 -9.81 -0.86 13.71
N GLU A 50 -10.77 -0.85 12.79
CA GLU A 50 -10.57 -0.32 11.44
C GLU A 50 -11.08 1.11 11.35
N GLY A 51 -10.19 2.00 10.91
CA GLY A 51 -10.50 3.40 10.67
C GLY A 51 -11.31 3.59 9.40
N TYR A 52 -11.31 4.83 8.91
CA TYR A 52 -12.05 5.21 7.73
C TYR A 52 -11.51 4.56 6.43
N ILE A 53 -12.43 4.04 5.61
CA ILE A 53 -12.15 3.63 4.23
C ILE A 53 -12.51 4.81 3.32
N TRP A 54 -11.51 5.66 3.07
CA TRP A 54 -11.69 6.88 2.30
C TRP A 54 -11.94 6.59 0.83
N VAL A 55 -12.94 7.28 0.29
CA VAL A 55 -13.27 7.26 -1.14
C VAL A 55 -13.26 8.66 -1.72
N THR A 56 -12.75 8.76 -2.94
CA THR A 56 -12.77 9.97 -3.77
C THR A 56 -13.99 9.97 -4.69
N ARG A 57 -14.30 11.12 -5.30
CA ARG A 57 -15.42 11.23 -6.23
C ARG A 57 -15.34 10.22 -7.40
N PRO A 58 -14.21 10.07 -8.12
CA PRO A 58 -14.13 9.07 -9.18
C PRO A 58 -14.34 7.63 -8.69
N GLU A 59 -13.87 7.30 -7.48
CA GLU A 59 -14.11 5.97 -6.91
C GLU A 59 -15.58 5.75 -6.58
N ILE A 60 -16.29 6.79 -6.13
CA ILE A 60 -17.75 6.72 -5.90
C ILE A 60 -18.48 6.44 -7.22
N GLU A 61 -18.14 7.14 -8.29
CA GLU A 61 -18.70 6.92 -9.63
C GLU A 61 -18.46 5.46 -10.09
N ILE A 62 -17.22 4.99 -10.02
CA ILE A 62 -16.85 3.62 -10.42
C ILE A 62 -17.56 2.55 -9.56
N ILE A 63 -17.64 2.75 -8.24
CA ILE A 63 -18.32 1.80 -7.34
C ILE A 63 -19.83 1.78 -7.63
N ALA A 64 -20.44 2.94 -7.87
CA ALA A 64 -21.86 3.03 -8.21
C ALA A 64 -22.18 2.30 -9.52
N ASP A 65 -21.36 2.51 -10.56
CA ASP A 65 -21.49 1.84 -11.87
C ASP A 65 -21.33 0.32 -11.77
N PHE A 66 -20.39 -0.14 -10.93
CA PHE A 66 -20.19 -1.56 -10.66
C PHE A 66 -21.40 -2.19 -9.97
N LEU A 67 -21.98 -1.48 -8.99
CA LEU A 67 -23.15 -1.92 -8.23
C LEU A 67 -24.49 -1.66 -8.94
N LYS A 68 -24.46 -1.11 -10.16
CA LYS A 68 -25.65 -0.79 -10.98
C LYS A 68 -26.65 0.10 -10.23
N MET A 69 -26.12 1.12 -9.54
CA MET A 69 -26.93 2.13 -8.83
C MET A 69 -26.41 3.53 -9.11
N THR A 70 -27.20 4.55 -8.77
CA THR A 70 -26.75 5.94 -8.90
C THR A 70 -25.77 6.33 -7.79
N GLU A 71 -24.92 7.33 -8.04
CA GLU A 71 -24.07 7.91 -6.99
C GLU A 71 -24.88 8.35 -5.76
N GLY A 72 -26.08 8.91 -5.96
CA GLY A 72 -26.95 9.34 -4.88
C GLY A 72 -27.38 8.17 -3.98
N GLN A 73 -27.77 7.05 -4.60
CA GLN A 73 -28.11 5.83 -3.87
C GLN A 73 -26.90 5.26 -3.12
N LEU A 74 -25.73 5.24 -3.75
CA LEU A 74 -24.49 4.79 -3.11
C LEU A 74 -24.16 5.64 -1.88
N ARG A 75 -24.22 6.97 -2.04
CA ARG A 75 -23.95 7.94 -0.96
C ARG A 75 -24.90 7.76 0.21
N GLN A 76 -26.18 7.52 -0.06
CA GLN A 76 -27.18 7.34 0.98
C GLN A 76 -27.03 6.01 1.72
N LYS A 77 -26.75 4.92 0.99
CA LYS A 77 -26.78 3.57 1.55
C LYS A 77 -25.47 3.11 2.16
N TYR A 78 -24.33 3.56 1.62
CA TYR A 78 -23.02 2.92 1.91
C TYR A 78 -21.92 3.90 2.29
N LEU A 79 -22.14 5.21 2.25
CA LEU A 79 -21.12 6.21 2.53
C LEU A 79 -21.53 7.14 3.68
N ARG A 80 -20.54 7.68 4.37
CA ARG A 80 -20.70 8.74 5.37
C ARG A 80 -19.69 9.85 5.15
N ARG A 81 -20.08 11.08 5.47
CA ARG A 81 -19.17 12.24 5.46
C ARG A 81 -18.51 12.41 6.83
N VAL A 82 -17.20 12.61 6.83
CA VAL A 82 -16.38 12.83 8.02
C VAL A 82 -15.52 14.05 7.76
N GLY A 83 -15.96 15.21 8.26
CA GLY A 83 -15.40 16.50 7.89
C GLY A 83 -15.46 16.76 6.38
N LEU A 84 -14.30 16.91 5.75
CA LEU A 84 -14.16 17.16 4.31
C LEU A 84 -14.05 15.88 3.46
N ARG A 85 -14.00 14.71 4.08
CA ARG A 85 -13.77 13.43 3.39
C ARG A 85 -15.01 12.53 3.46
N THR A 86 -15.07 11.56 2.55
CA THR A 86 -16.14 10.55 2.50
C THR A 86 -15.55 9.18 2.77
N SER A 87 -16.17 8.42 3.67
CA SER A 87 -15.78 7.05 4.02
C SER A 87 -16.89 6.08 3.65
N ILE A 88 -16.51 4.86 3.26
CA ILE A 88 -17.43 3.71 3.27
C ILE A 88 -17.82 3.44 4.73
N ILE A 89 -19.08 3.05 4.96
CA ILE A 89 -19.59 2.70 6.29
C ILE A 89 -19.23 1.25 6.67
N GLU A 90 -19.30 1.00 7.96
CA GLU A 90 -19.07 -0.31 8.56
C GLU A 90 -20.40 -0.93 9.02
N HIS A 91 -20.43 -2.26 9.09
CA HIS A 91 -21.55 -2.99 9.68
C HIS A 91 -21.66 -2.64 11.17
N GLN A 92 -22.87 -2.40 11.67
CA GLN A 92 -23.06 -1.82 13.02
C GLN A 92 -22.52 -2.72 14.14
N THR A 93 -22.67 -4.04 14.03
CA THR A 93 -22.24 -5.01 15.05
C THR A 93 -20.79 -5.45 14.86
N THR A 94 -20.46 -6.09 13.72
CA THR A 94 -19.13 -6.64 13.46
C THR A 94 -18.05 -5.60 13.22
N LYS A 95 -18.46 -4.38 12.82
CA LYS A 95 -17.59 -3.27 12.37
C LYS A 95 -16.77 -3.58 11.11
N ASP A 96 -17.04 -4.70 10.45
CA ASP A 96 -16.48 -4.99 9.13
C ASP A 96 -16.94 -3.94 8.11
N CYS A 97 -16.16 -3.72 7.05
CA CYS A 97 -16.61 -2.93 5.91
C CYS A 97 -17.96 -3.46 5.38
N ILE A 98 -18.91 -2.58 5.04
CA ILE A 98 -20.25 -2.98 4.58
C ILE A 98 -20.24 -3.82 3.29
N PHE A 99 -19.17 -3.73 2.49
CA PHE A 99 -18.98 -4.53 1.28
C PHE A 99 -18.26 -5.86 1.53
N LEU A 100 -17.91 -6.19 2.77
CA LEU A 100 -17.39 -7.50 3.13
C LEU A 100 -18.57 -8.42 3.51
N GLN A 101 -18.85 -9.38 2.65
CA GLN A 101 -19.95 -10.34 2.85
C GLN A 101 -19.40 -11.70 3.28
N VAL A 102 -20.17 -12.41 4.10
CA VAL A 102 -19.88 -13.78 4.52
C VAL A 102 -20.68 -14.73 3.63
N GLY A 103 -20.00 -15.57 2.85
CA GLY A 103 -20.60 -16.65 2.07
C GLY A 103 -20.09 -18.03 2.52
N ALA A 104 -20.45 -19.07 1.76
CA ALA A 104 -20.05 -20.45 2.05
C ALA A 104 -18.51 -20.65 2.10
N GLY A 105 -17.76 -19.84 1.35
CA GLY A 105 -16.28 -19.86 1.31
C GLY A 105 -15.60 -18.88 2.28
N GLY A 106 -16.35 -18.26 3.20
CA GLY A 106 -15.83 -17.25 4.13
C GLY A 106 -16.11 -15.81 3.69
N LYS A 107 -15.30 -14.87 4.22
CA LYS A 107 -15.46 -13.43 3.97
C LYS A 107 -14.93 -13.05 2.58
N GLN A 108 -15.76 -12.37 1.79
CA GLN A 108 -15.40 -11.88 0.46
C GLN A 108 -15.86 -10.44 0.25
N CYS A 109 -14.97 -9.61 -0.31
CA CYS A 109 -15.32 -8.24 -0.68
C CYS A 109 -16.11 -8.25 -2.00
N VAL A 110 -17.36 -7.77 -1.99
CA VAL A 110 -18.21 -7.80 -3.19
C VAL A 110 -17.79 -6.77 -4.24
N ILE A 111 -17.09 -5.71 -3.86
CA ILE A 111 -16.55 -4.69 -4.77
C ILE A 111 -15.06 -4.90 -5.08
N TYR A 112 -14.53 -6.14 -4.94
CA TYR A 112 -13.08 -6.41 -4.97
C TYR A 112 -12.35 -5.81 -6.20
N SER A 113 -12.97 -5.92 -7.38
CA SER A 113 -12.44 -5.44 -8.66
C SER A 113 -12.38 -3.91 -8.78
N VAL A 114 -13.23 -3.20 -8.04
CA VAL A 114 -13.35 -1.73 -8.04
C VAL A 114 -13.01 -1.12 -6.69
N ARG A 115 -12.23 -1.83 -5.87
CA ARG A 115 -11.83 -1.37 -4.53
C ARG A 115 -11.16 0.02 -4.59
N PRO A 116 -11.42 0.87 -3.58
CA PRO A 116 -10.72 2.15 -3.45
C PRO A 116 -9.20 1.96 -3.38
N SER A 117 -8.47 3.02 -3.72
CA SER A 117 -7.01 3.09 -3.73
C SER A 117 -6.43 2.65 -2.39
N GLN A 118 -7.04 3.10 -1.27
CA GLN A 118 -6.64 2.68 0.07
C GLN A 118 -6.73 1.16 0.25
N CYS A 119 -7.81 0.52 -0.19
CA CYS A 119 -7.96 -0.93 -0.10
C CYS A 119 -6.99 -1.67 -1.04
N ARG A 120 -6.64 -1.09 -2.19
CA ARG A 120 -5.66 -1.66 -3.14
C ARG A 120 -4.23 -1.59 -2.63
N SER A 121 -3.90 -0.57 -1.85
CA SER A 121 -2.54 -0.39 -1.32
C SER A 121 -2.26 -1.23 -0.07
N TRP A 122 -3.21 -2.04 0.42
CA TRP A 122 -2.93 -3.02 1.47
C TRP A 122 -1.94 -4.08 0.96
N PRO A 123 -0.91 -4.48 1.73
CA PRO A 123 -0.58 -4.09 3.11
C PRO A 123 0.41 -2.92 3.22
N PHE A 124 0.80 -2.29 2.11
CA PHE A 124 1.83 -1.24 2.03
C PHE A 124 1.37 0.13 2.52
N TRP A 125 0.47 0.17 3.50
CA TRP A 125 0.06 1.42 4.14
C TRP A 125 1.21 2.04 4.94
N PRO A 126 1.30 3.37 5.03
CA PRO A 126 2.35 4.04 5.80
C PRO A 126 2.49 3.53 7.24
N ASP A 127 1.37 3.20 7.90
CA ASP A 127 1.38 2.70 9.28
C ASP A 127 2.01 1.31 9.40
N ASN A 128 1.70 0.41 8.46
CA ASN A 128 2.29 -0.93 8.40
C ASN A 128 3.79 -0.88 8.04
N LEU A 129 4.20 0.11 7.25
CA LEU A 129 5.59 0.30 6.81
C LEU A 129 6.45 1.10 7.79
N ARG A 130 5.89 1.55 8.92
CA ARG A 130 6.62 2.37 9.91
C ARG A 130 7.77 1.61 10.57
N SER A 131 7.66 0.30 10.74
CA SER A 131 8.72 -0.57 11.27
C SER A 131 8.42 -2.04 10.94
N ALA A 132 9.44 -2.91 11.07
CA ALA A 132 9.26 -4.36 10.95
C ALA A 132 8.22 -4.91 11.94
N ASN A 133 8.15 -4.35 13.14
CA ASN A 133 7.14 -4.73 14.13
C ASN A 133 5.72 -4.36 13.67
N ALA A 134 5.52 -3.17 13.09
CA ALA A 134 4.20 -2.77 12.56
C ALA A 134 3.77 -3.66 11.38
N TRP A 135 4.72 -4.09 10.56
CA TRP A 135 4.47 -5.06 9.50
C TRP A 135 4.04 -6.43 10.04
N ASN A 136 4.74 -6.93 11.07
CA ASN A 136 4.39 -8.18 11.75
C ASN A 136 3.05 -8.10 12.50
N GLU A 137 2.70 -6.95 13.06
CA GLU A 137 1.36 -6.69 13.62
C GLU A 137 0.28 -6.81 12.54
N ALA A 138 0.50 -6.23 11.36
CA ALA A 138 -0.41 -6.37 10.22
C ALA A 138 -0.51 -7.84 9.76
N ALA A 139 0.58 -8.60 9.81
CA ALA A 139 0.61 -10.03 9.46
C ALA A 139 -0.33 -10.88 10.34
N ARG A 140 -0.56 -10.49 11.60
CA ARG A 140 -1.53 -11.15 12.48
C ARG A 140 -2.97 -11.10 11.94
N LYS A 141 -3.29 -10.11 11.11
CA LYS A 141 -4.62 -9.92 10.50
C LYS A 141 -4.69 -10.45 9.06
N CYS A 142 -3.56 -10.58 8.39
CA CYS A 142 -3.52 -10.96 6.98
C CYS A 142 -2.52 -12.11 6.74
N PRO A 143 -3.01 -13.34 6.46
CA PRO A 143 -2.17 -14.49 6.19
C PRO A 143 -1.40 -14.39 4.86
N GLY A 144 -1.62 -13.32 4.08
CA GLY A 144 -0.90 -13.04 2.84
C GLY A 144 0.43 -12.32 3.04
N ILE A 145 0.65 -11.68 4.20
CA ILE A 145 1.89 -10.98 4.52
C ILE A 145 3.01 -12.00 4.74
N ASN A 146 4.20 -11.71 4.23
CA ASN A 146 5.40 -12.57 4.24
C ASN A 146 5.28 -13.83 3.35
N HIS A 147 4.39 -13.82 2.35
CA HIS A 147 4.20 -14.93 1.42
C HIS A 147 4.14 -14.46 -0.04
N GLY A 148 4.37 -15.39 -0.97
CA GLY A 148 4.22 -15.16 -2.41
C GLY A 148 5.23 -14.18 -3.00
N ARG A 149 4.78 -13.24 -3.82
CA ARG A 149 5.64 -12.34 -4.61
C ARG A 149 6.47 -11.40 -3.73
N LEU A 150 7.75 -11.22 -4.05
CA LEU A 150 8.59 -10.16 -3.50
C LEU A 150 8.29 -8.82 -4.21
N TYR A 151 7.98 -7.78 -3.44
CA TYR A 151 7.85 -6.40 -3.92
C TYR A 151 9.09 -5.63 -3.53
N SER A 152 9.75 -5.01 -4.51
CA SER A 152 10.90 -4.13 -4.28
C SER A 152 10.52 -2.87 -3.49
N ALA A 153 11.50 -2.18 -2.91
CA ALA A 153 11.26 -0.95 -2.16
C ALA A 153 10.64 0.16 -3.05
N GLU A 154 11.02 0.19 -4.33
CA GLU A 154 10.51 1.10 -5.34
C GLU A 154 9.02 0.84 -5.62
N GLU A 155 8.65 -0.42 -5.84
CA GLU A 155 7.25 -0.81 -6.07
C GLU A 155 6.38 -0.55 -4.85
N ILE A 156 6.88 -0.84 -3.66
CA ILE A 156 6.18 -0.55 -2.39
C ILE A 156 5.85 0.94 -2.30
N GLU A 157 6.79 1.81 -2.66
CA GLU A 157 6.56 3.26 -2.65
C GLU A 157 5.62 3.74 -3.74
N GLU A 158 5.64 3.11 -4.92
CA GLU A 158 4.66 3.38 -5.97
C GLU A 158 3.24 3.03 -5.52
N ILE A 159 3.04 1.81 -4.98
CA ILE A 159 1.75 1.34 -4.48
C ILE A 159 1.26 2.22 -3.33
N LYS A 160 2.14 2.59 -2.40
CA LYS A 160 1.82 3.49 -1.28
C LYS A 160 1.37 4.88 -1.75
N ARG A 161 1.87 5.35 -2.90
CA ARG A 161 1.50 6.65 -3.49
C ARG A 161 0.32 6.56 -4.46
N LEU A 162 -0.15 5.36 -4.78
CA LEU A 162 -1.25 5.13 -5.70
C LEU A 162 -2.54 5.74 -5.13
N LYS A 163 -2.94 6.88 -5.70
CA LYS A 163 -4.19 7.59 -5.35
C LYS A 163 -5.24 7.57 -6.45
N LYS A 164 -4.88 7.14 -7.66
CA LYS A 164 -5.70 7.27 -8.88
C LYS A 164 -5.50 6.08 -9.81
N TRP A 165 -5.84 4.88 -9.35
CA TRP A 165 -5.66 3.65 -10.14
C TRP A 165 -6.52 3.61 -11.41
N TRP A 166 -7.61 4.38 -11.46
CA TRP A 166 -8.49 4.51 -12.63
C TRP A 166 -7.93 5.37 -13.76
N GLN A 167 -6.76 5.98 -13.57
CA GLN A 167 -6.06 6.78 -14.58
C GLN A 167 -4.84 6.06 -15.16
N ASP A 168 -4.69 4.75 -14.89
CA ASP A 168 -3.56 3.99 -15.40
C ASP A 168 -3.66 3.85 -16.93
N PRO A 169 -2.73 4.46 -17.71
CA PRO A 169 -2.73 4.37 -19.17
C PRO A 169 -2.57 2.95 -19.71
N LYS A 170 -2.18 1.98 -18.87
CA LYS A 170 -2.12 0.56 -19.25
C LYS A 170 -3.50 -0.11 -19.26
N GLN A 171 -4.53 0.47 -18.62
CA GLN A 171 -5.91 -0.04 -18.64
C GLN A 171 -6.77 0.59 -19.75
N THR A 172 -6.36 1.72 -20.33
CA THR A 172 -7.15 2.43 -21.36
C THR A 172 -7.16 1.75 -22.73
N ASN A 173 -6.35 0.71 -22.95
CA ASN A 173 -6.28 -0.02 -24.22
C ASN A 173 -7.34 -1.13 -24.38
N GLY A 174 -8.29 -1.27 -23.43
CA GLY A 174 -9.25 -2.38 -23.43
C GLY A 174 -10.73 -2.00 -23.58
N CYS A 175 -11.07 -0.72 -23.74
CA CYS A 175 -12.46 -0.31 -23.93
C CYS A 175 -12.69 0.15 -25.38
N SER A 176 -12.60 -0.81 -26.31
CA SER A 176 -13.22 -0.67 -27.62
C SER A 176 -14.73 -0.69 -27.40
N LYS A 177 -15.36 0.47 -27.58
CA LYS A 177 -16.82 0.56 -27.72
C LYS A 177 -17.18 -0.05 -29.08
N GLU A 178 -17.96 -1.13 -29.06
CA GLU A 178 -18.86 -1.51 -30.15
C GLU A 178 -20.30 -1.43 -29.62
#